data_AF-A0A8K0LWP0-F1
#
_entry.id   AF-A0A8K0LWP0-F1
#
_cell.length_a   1.000
_cell.length_b   1.000
_cell.length_c   1.000
_cell.angle_alpha   90.00
_cell.angle_beta   90.00
_cell.angle_gamma   90.00
#
_symmetry.space_group_name_H-M   'P 1'
#
loop_
_entity.id
_entity.type
_entity.pdbx_description
1 polymer ?
#
loop_
_entity_poly.entity_id
_entity_poly.type
_entity_poly.pdbx_seq_one_letter_code
_entity_poly.pdbx_strand_id
1 'polypeptide(L)'
;QDRTFFDSGDFALSQAHESSDIGNINTGVEHPIRKNISHPSAPVPSSSNVEDNANQEMGVERRIVELKSDSHLKQEMASQTHGE
;
A
#
# COMPACT_ATOMS: atom_id res chain seq x y z
N GLN A 1 48.96 2.66 16.30
CA GLN A 1 48.33 1.69 15.39
C GLN A 1 47.11 2.39 14.85
N ASP A 2 47.11 2.69 13.56
CA ASP A 2 45.96 3.33 12.92
C ASP A 2 44.99 2.26 12.43
N ARG A 3 43.69 2.45 12.71
CA ARG A 3 42.63 1.55 12.25
C ARG A 3 42.18 2.01 10.86
N THR A 4 42.27 1.12 9.90
CA THR A 4 41.69 1.31 8.57
C THR A 4 40.25 0.81 8.56
N PHE A 5 39.35 1.61 7.98
CA PHE A 5 37.94 1.28 7.85
C PHE A 5 37.56 1.28 6.36
N PHE A 6 36.57 0.48 5.99
CA PHE A 6 35.96 0.53 4.67
C PHE A 6 34.87 1.60 4.65
N ASP A 7 34.74 2.29 3.52
CA ASP A 7 33.69 3.29 3.27
C ASP A 7 33.00 2.99 1.93
N SER A 8 31.83 3.59 1.70
CA SER A 8 31.15 3.57 0.40
C SER A 8 31.89 4.46 -0.61
N GLY A 9 31.59 4.29 -1.91
CA GLY A 9 32.26 5.06 -2.98
C GLY A 9 31.98 6.56 -2.96
N ASP A 10 30.95 6.99 -2.23
CA ASP A 10 30.56 8.37 -1.98
C ASP A 10 30.98 8.90 -0.61
N PHE A 11 31.83 8.16 0.13
CA PHE A 11 32.42 8.58 1.40
C PHE A 11 31.40 8.86 2.52
N ALA A 12 30.29 8.12 2.56
CA ALA A 12 29.19 8.39 3.47
C ALA A 12 29.59 8.29 4.95
N LEU A 13 30.47 7.35 5.33
CA LEU A 13 30.88 7.17 6.73
C LEU A 13 31.94 8.17 7.17
N SER A 14 32.89 8.51 6.29
CA SER A 14 33.90 9.53 6.59
C SER A 14 33.31 10.94 6.65
N GLN A 15 32.28 11.22 5.85
CA GLN A 15 31.54 12.49 5.88
C GLN A 15 30.35 12.47 6.85
N ALA A 16 30.08 11.38 7.57
CA ALA A 16 28.92 11.27 8.47
C ALA A 16 28.92 12.32 9.61
N HIS A 17 30.10 12.86 9.96
CA HIS A 17 30.23 13.91 10.95
C HIS A 17 29.97 15.31 10.39
N GLU A 18 29.94 15.47 9.07
CA GLU A 18 29.59 16.71 8.40
C GLU A 18 28.06 16.83 8.36
N SER A 19 27.55 17.99 8.77
CA SER A 19 26.13 18.28 8.61
C SER A 19 25.80 18.30 7.12
N SER A 20 24.89 17.42 6.72
CA SER A 20 24.41 17.39 5.34
C SER A 20 23.68 18.69 5.00
N ASP A 21 24.14 19.41 3.96
CA ASP A 21 23.37 20.50 3.32
C ASP A 21 22.38 19.92 2.29
N ILE A 22 21.74 18.80 2.64
CA ILE A 22 20.49 18.42 2.02
C ILE A 22 19.51 19.49 2.51
N GLY A 23 19.36 20.55 1.71
CA GLY A 23 18.46 21.67 2.01
C GLY A 23 17.00 21.23 2.08
N ASN A 24 16.07 22.01 1.53
CA ASN A 24 14.67 21.60 1.50
C ASN A 24 14.51 20.31 0.68
N ILE A 25 14.28 19.18 1.36
CA ILE A 25 13.95 17.90 0.73
C ILE A 25 12.60 18.06 0.04
N ASN A 26 12.60 18.12 -1.28
CA ASN A 26 11.38 17.96 -2.06
C ASN A 26 10.99 16.47 -2.01
N THR A 27 10.15 16.11 -1.05
CA THR A 27 9.44 14.84 -1.12
C THR A 27 8.64 14.80 -2.43
N GLY A 28 8.60 13.64 -3.08
CA GLY A 28 7.84 13.47 -4.31
C GLY A 28 6.35 13.78 -4.14
N VAL A 29 5.60 13.70 -5.25
CA VAL A 29 4.16 13.95 -5.24
C VAL A 29 3.41 12.76 -4.63
N GLU A 30 2.30 13.03 -3.95
CA GLU A 30 1.36 11.99 -3.51
C GLU A 30 0.88 11.15 -4.71
N HIS A 31 0.77 9.83 -4.53
CA HIS A 31 0.19 8.97 -5.56
C HIS A 31 -1.27 9.37 -5.84
N PRO A 32 -1.72 9.36 -7.11
CA PRO A 32 -3.10 9.70 -7.43
C PRO A 32 -4.07 8.70 -6.77
N ILE A 33 -5.03 9.24 -6.05
CA ILE A 33 -6.14 8.48 -5.50
C ILE A 33 -7.02 7.90 -6.62
N ARG A 34 -7.53 6.68 -6.42
CA ARG A 34 -8.26 5.91 -7.45
C ARG A 34 -9.36 6.72 -8.17
N LYS A 35 -10.08 7.58 -7.45
CA LYS A 35 -11.14 8.44 -8.00
C LYS A 35 -10.67 9.45 -9.05
N ASN A 36 -9.37 9.75 -9.10
CA ASN A 36 -8.75 10.68 -10.04
C ASN A 36 -8.14 9.95 -11.26
N ILE A 37 -8.24 8.63 -11.34
CA ILE A 37 -7.70 7.81 -12.43
C ILE A 37 -8.83 7.52 -13.41
N SER A 38 -8.55 7.63 -14.72
CA SER A 38 -9.51 7.28 -15.76
C SER A 38 -9.93 5.81 -15.67
N HIS A 39 -11.23 5.54 -15.80
CA HIS A 39 -11.80 4.19 -15.83
C HIS A 39 -12.19 3.81 -17.28
N PRO A 40 -11.24 3.37 -18.13
CA PRO A 40 -11.57 2.96 -19.49
C PRO A 40 -12.52 1.77 -19.47
N SER A 41 -13.53 1.80 -20.35
CA SER A 41 -14.51 0.73 -20.56
C SER A 41 -14.49 0.28 -22.02
N ALA A 42 -14.70 -1.02 -22.26
CA ALA A 42 -14.82 -1.61 -23.59
C ALA A 42 -16.16 -2.36 -23.71
N PRO A 43 -16.82 -2.33 -24.88
CA PRO A 43 -18.09 -3.03 -25.05
C PRO A 43 -17.94 -4.53 -24.83
N VAL A 44 -18.88 -5.10 -24.05
CA VAL A 44 -18.94 -6.55 -23.81
C VAL A 44 -19.55 -7.21 -25.05
N PRO A 45 -18.89 -8.22 -25.66
CA PRO A 45 -19.46 -8.94 -26.80
C PRO A 45 -20.75 -9.68 -26.42
N SER A 46 -21.73 -9.73 -27.32
CA SER A 46 -23.03 -10.39 -27.07
C SER A 46 -22.95 -11.90 -26.84
N SER A 47 -21.84 -12.54 -27.23
CA SER A 47 -21.57 -13.96 -26.98
C SER A 47 -20.75 -14.21 -25.71
N SER A 48 -20.51 -13.16 -24.91
CA SER A 48 -19.75 -13.29 -23.69
C SER A 48 -20.58 -13.93 -22.57
N ASN A 49 -19.92 -14.54 -21.60
CA ASN A 49 -20.54 -15.15 -20.42
C ASN A 49 -20.72 -14.17 -19.25
N VAL A 50 -20.45 -12.87 -19.48
CA VAL A 50 -20.60 -11.81 -18.47
C VAL A 50 -21.98 -11.17 -18.57
N GLU A 51 -22.52 -10.80 -17.42
CA GLU A 51 -23.79 -10.07 -17.31
C GLU A 51 -23.72 -8.68 -17.98
N ASP A 52 -24.86 -8.14 -18.40
CA ASP A 52 -24.98 -6.83 -19.07
C ASP A 52 -24.44 -5.65 -18.24
N ASN A 53 -24.26 -5.86 -16.94
CA ASN A 53 -23.71 -4.91 -15.98
C ASN A 53 -22.19 -5.07 -15.74
N ALA A 54 -21.47 -5.88 -16.52
CA ALA A 54 -20.05 -6.17 -16.27
C ALA A 54 -19.14 -4.93 -16.32
N ASN A 55 -19.55 -3.88 -17.02
CA ASN A 55 -18.86 -2.60 -17.06
C ASN A 55 -19.37 -1.58 -16.02
N GLN A 56 -20.39 -1.91 -15.24
CA GLN A 56 -20.88 -1.03 -14.20
C GLN A 56 -19.86 -0.97 -13.07
N GLU A 57 -19.44 0.25 -12.72
CA GLU A 57 -18.65 0.50 -11.53
C GLU A 57 -19.45 0.01 -10.32
N MET A 58 -19.05 -1.13 -9.76
CA MET A 58 -19.39 -1.47 -8.38
C MET A 58 -18.71 -0.40 -7.52
N GLY A 59 -19.46 0.66 -7.19
CA GLY A 59 -19.04 1.69 -6.25
C GLY A 59 -18.39 0.99 -5.05
N VAL A 60 -17.19 1.46 -4.68
CA VAL A 60 -16.32 0.85 -3.67
C VAL A 60 -17.04 0.64 -2.32
N GLU A 61 -18.17 1.31 -2.13
CA GLU A 61 -19.12 1.16 -1.03
C GLU A 61 -19.80 -0.22 -0.95
N ARG A 62 -20.07 -0.90 -2.07
CA ARG A 62 -20.74 -2.21 -2.08
C ARG A 62 -19.82 -3.38 -1.74
N ARG A 63 -18.54 -3.13 -1.47
CA ARG A 63 -17.67 -4.11 -0.78
C ARG A 63 -17.63 -3.88 0.74
N ILE A 64 -18.61 -3.16 1.28
CA ILE A 64 -18.98 -3.20 2.69
C ILE A 64 -20.37 -3.87 2.80
N VAL A 65 -20.66 -4.86 1.94
CA VAL A 65 -21.76 -5.79 2.24
C VAL A 65 -21.22 -6.73 3.29
N GLU A 66 -21.40 -6.31 4.55
CA GLU A 66 -21.45 -7.17 5.72
C GLU A 66 -20.26 -8.12 5.84
N LEU A 67 -19.12 -7.59 6.29
CA LEU A 67 -18.16 -8.42 7.05
C LEU A 67 -18.90 -8.86 8.32
N LYS A 68 -19.67 -9.95 8.18
CA LYS A 68 -20.34 -10.61 9.29
C LYS A 68 -19.35 -10.73 10.42
N SER A 69 -19.82 -10.34 11.59
CA SER A 69 -19.11 -9.85 12.76
C SER A 69 -18.04 -10.78 13.35
N ASP A 70 -17.89 -12.00 12.82
CA ASP A 70 -17.19 -13.10 13.48
C ASP A 70 -16.05 -13.63 12.60
N SER A 71 -15.04 -12.78 12.39
CA SER A 71 -13.76 -13.24 11.85
C SER A 71 -13.17 -14.32 12.77
N HIS A 72 -12.65 -15.41 12.20
CA HIS A 72 -11.97 -16.48 12.92
C HIS A 72 -10.87 -15.94 13.86
N LEU A 73 -10.20 -14.86 13.46
CA LEU A 73 -9.20 -14.18 14.28
C LEU A 73 -9.79 -13.63 15.60
N LYS A 74 -11.01 -13.09 15.58
CA LYS A 74 -11.69 -12.63 16.81
C LYS A 74 -12.00 -13.81 17.74
N GLN A 75 -12.31 -14.97 17.18
CA GLN A 75 -12.63 -16.18 17.94
C GLN A 75 -11.38 -16.76 18.62
N GLU A 76 -10.23 -16.75 17.94
CA GLU A 76 -8.95 -17.15 18.53
C GLU A 76 -8.53 -16.21 19.67
N MET A 77 -8.62 -14.89 19.44
CA MET A 77 -8.25 -13.89 20.46
C MET A 77 -9.13 -14.00 21.72
N ALA A 78 -10.43 -14.25 21.58
CA ALA A 78 -11.32 -14.44 22.73
C ALA A 78 -11.07 -15.75 23.50
N SER A 79 -10.57 -16.78 22.82
CA SER A 79 -10.25 -18.07 23.44
C SER A 79 -8.91 -18.06 24.18
N GLN A 80 -8.00 -17.14 23.83
CA GLN A 80 -6.70 -16.98 24.49
C GLN A 80 -6.77 -16.18 25.80
N THR A 81 -7.83 -15.41 26.05
CA THR A 81 -7.94 -14.57 27.25
C THR A 81 -8.50 -15.29 28.48
N HIS A 82 -8.75 -16.61 28.43
CA HIS A 82 -9.32 -17.40 29.53
C HIS A 82 -8.41 -18.54 30.02
N GLY A 83 -7.09 -18.40 29.88
CA GLY A 83 -6.11 -19.32 30.47
C GLY A 83 -5.32 -18.65 31.60
N GLU A 84 -5.89 -18.59 32.80
CA GLU A 84 -5.17 -18.54 34.08
C GLU A 84 -5.36 -19.88 34.81
#